data_AF-A0A6A7SHW7-F1
#
_entry.id   AF-A0A6A7SHW7-F1
#
_cell.length_a   1.000
_cell.length_b   1.000
_cell.length_c   1.000
_cell.angle_alpha   90.00
_cell.angle_beta   90.00
_cell.angle_gamma   90.00
#
_symmetry.space_group_name_H-M   'P 1'
#
loop_
_entity.id
_entity.type
_entity.pdbx_description
1 polymer ?
#
loop_
_entity_poly.entity_id
_entity_poly.type
_entity_poly.pdbx_seq_one_letter_code
_entity_poly.pdbx_strand_id
1 'polypeptide(L)'
;MSPGRHIAISSALNDFSSVIARWIVEERHAGRVLYAGGDDLMAMLPTTDLLSAMRALRLAYSGDAGAGEDGDTHWLGSGFVRRKGRIHLCMGGRATASMGAVVVHHQTPLLAALEELRAAEKRAKNEGGRDAFSLSVLKRSGGALRHTASWSSAAEDNADEMTVLRELAKDLRENPEASRRAAYNVENWLTDLPEPASLGGGDGVREYLEAVLHHQFQRQGLEDKGQPIHSRRLAKLGTRDPVSDETPQEAKAIRERIANLTGIAEFFARETRS
;
A
#
# COMPACT_ATOMS: atom_id res chain seq x y z
N MET A 1 -28.20 -21.17 -2.02
CA MET A 1 -27.86 -20.07 -2.95
C MET A 1 -28.60 -20.33 -4.26
N SER A 2 -29.20 -19.34 -4.93
CA SER A 2 -29.94 -19.60 -6.18
C SER A 2 -28.98 -19.75 -7.38
N PRO A 3 -29.35 -20.51 -8.42
CA PRO A 3 -28.54 -20.63 -9.65
C PRO A 3 -28.17 -19.28 -10.28
N GLY A 4 -29.11 -18.32 -10.30
CA GLY A 4 -28.85 -16.97 -10.83
C GLY A 4 -27.77 -16.19 -10.05
N ARG A 5 -27.69 -16.37 -8.73
CA ARG A 5 -26.60 -15.77 -7.92
C ARG A 5 -25.25 -16.40 -8.22
N HIS A 6 -25.21 -17.72 -8.40
CA HIS A 6 -23.98 -18.40 -8.79
C HIS A 6 -23.48 -17.91 -10.15
N ILE A 7 -24.38 -17.77 -11.14
CA ILE A 7 -24.02 -17.25 -12.47
C ILE A 7 -23.43 -15.85 -12.37
N ALA A 8 -24.08 -14.94 -11.62
CA ALA A 8 -23.60 -13.56 -11.47
C ALA A 8 -22.20 -13.49 -10.81
N ILE A 9 -21.95 -14.29 -9.77
CA ILE A 9 -20.64 -14.35 -9.11
C ILE A 9 -19.58 -14.89 -10.07
N SER A 10 -19.86 -16.00 -10.76
CA SER A 10 -18.94 -16.58 -11.73
C SER A 10 -18.65 -15.63 -12.89
N SER A 11 -19.66 -14.89 -13.36
CA SER A 11 -19.48 -13.87 -14.40
C SER A 11 -18.58 -12.72 -13.92
N ALA A 12 -18.77 -12.22 -12.70
CA ALA A 12 -17.93 -11.17 -12.12
C ALA A 12 -16.47 -11.62 -11.96
N LEU A 13 -16.24 -12.84 -11.46
CA LEU A 13 -14.90 -13.42 -11.35
C LEU A 13 -14.23 -13.60 -12.72
N ASN A 14 -15.01 -14.05 -13.71
CA ASN A 14 -14.51 -14.19 -15.07
C ASN A 14 -14.18 -12.84 -15.72
N ASP A 15 -15.05 -11.83 -15.58
CA ASP A 15 -14.80 -10.48 -16.05
C ASP A 15 -13.54 -9.87 -15.41
N PHE A 16 -13.38 -10.04 -14.09
CA PHE A 16 -12.20 -9.56 -13.39
C PHE A 16 -10.92 -10.23 -13.91
N SER A 17 -10.85 -11.57 -13.89
CA SER A 17 -9.63 -12.30 -14.25
C SER A 17 -9.27 -12.21 -15.74
N SER A 18 -10.25 -12.26 -16.64
CA SER A 18 -10.00 -12.33 -18.08
C SER A 18 -9.87 -10.96 -18.76
N VAL A 19 -10.53 -9.92 -18.23
CA VAL A 19 -10.58 -8.59 -18.86
C VAL A 19 -9.93 -7.54 -17.97
N ILE A 20 -10.45 -7.34 -16.76
CA ILE A 20 -10.11 -6.16 -15.95
C ILE A 20 -8.69 -6.25 -15.39
N ALA A 21 -8.32 -7.37 -14.78
CA ALA A 21 -6.98 -7.56 -14.21
C ALA A 21 -5.89 -7.46 -15.28
N ARG A 22 -6.11 -8.08 -16.45
CA ARG A 22 -5.20 -7.98 -17.59
C ARG A 22 -5.08 -6.57 -18.12
N TRP A 23 -6.20 -5.86 -18.28
CA TRP A 23 -6.17 -4.46 -18.69
C TRP A 23 -5.39 -3.60 -17.69
N ILE A 24 -5.65 -3.74 -16.39
CA ILE A 24 -4.95 -2.97 -15.36
C ILE A 24 -3.45 -3.26 -15.39
N VAL A 25 -3.05 -4.54 -15.48
CA VAL A 25 -1.64 -4.93 -15.37
C VAL A 25 -0.86 -4.71 -16.66
N GLU A 26 -1.44 -4.99 -17.83
CA GLU A 26 -0.72 -5.09 -19.11
C GLU A 26 -0.95 -3.89 -20.03
N GLU A 27 -2.09 -3.18 -19.92
CA GLU A 27 -2.42 -2.01 -20.76
C GLU A 27 -2.26 -0.69 -20.00
N ARG A 28 -2.76 -0.61 -18.76
CA ARG A 28 -2.66 0.61 -17.91
C ARG A 28 -1.31 0.75 -17.23
N HIS A 29 -0.65 -0.36 -16.94
CA HIS A 29 0.68 -0.41 -16.34
C HIS A 29 1.60 -1.26 -17.22
N ALA A 30 2.91 -1.12 -17.06
CA ALA A 30 3.92 -1.85 -17.83
C ALA A 30 4.20 -3.27 -17.27
N GLY A 31 3.19 -3.90 -16.67
CA GLY A 31 3.27 -5.23 -16.07
C GLY A 31 2.94 -6.37 -17.02
N ARG A 32 3.05 -7.61 -16.51
CA ARG A 32 2.65 -8.84 -17.20
C ARG A 32 1.91 -9.77 -16.24
N VAL A 33 0.77 -10.30 -16.67
CA VAL A 33 0.03 -11.31 -15.91
C VAL A 33 0.68 -12.67 -16.13
N LEU A 34 1.01 -13.36 -15.04
CA LEU A 34 1.51 -14.73 -15.07
C LEU A 34 0.39 -15.74 -14.90
N TYR A 35 -0.58 -15.41 -14.04
CA TYR A 35 -1.75 -16.23 -13.76
C TYR A 35 -2.90 -15.32 -13.35
N ALA A 36 -4.10 -15.59 -13.86
CA ALA A 36 -5.34 -14.94 -13.44
C ALA A 36 -6.47 -15.98 -13.53
N GLY A 37 -6.98 -16.42 -12.37
CA GLY A 37 -7.98 -17.47 -12.29
C GLY A 37 -9.02 -17.13 -11.23
N GLY A 38 -10.17 -16.62 -11.69
CA GLY A 38 -11.25 -16.20 -10.80
C GLY A 38 -10.83 -15.02 -9.92
N ASP A 39 -10.60 -15.28 -8.64
CA ASP A 39 -10.18 -14.31 -7.63
C ASP A 39 -8.65 -14.23 -7.43
N ASP A 40 -7.92 -15.26 -7.84
CA ASP A 40 -6.45 -15.31 -7.69
C ASP A 40 -5.74 -14.66 -8.90
N LEU A 41 -4.75 -13.80 -8.60
CA LEU A 41 -3.95 -13.09 -9.59
C LEU A 41 -2.46 -13.12 -9.19
N MET A 42 -1.60 -13.44 -10.15
CA MET A 42 -0.16 -13.31 -10.03
C MET A 42 0.38 -12.54 -11.24
N ALA A 43 1.13 -11.48 -10.99
CA ALA A 43 1.69 -10.60 -12.00
C ALA A 43 3.10 -10.15 -11.63
N MET A 44 3.90 -9.82 -12.65
CA MET A 44 5.17 -9.11 -12.49
C MET A 44 5.02 -7.69 -13.01
N LEU A 45 5.50 -6.72 -12.24
CA LEU A 45 5.42 -5.29 -12.57
C LEU A 45 6.75 -4.59 -12.28
N PRO A 46 7.10 -3.52 -13.03
CA PRO A 46 8.16 -2.63 -12.63
C PRO A 46 7.81 -1.92 -11.32
N THR A 47 8.83 -1.53 -10.55
CA THR A 47 8.64 -0.89 -9.24
C THR A 47 7.90 0.45 -9.35
N THR A 48 8.05 1.17 -10.46
CA THR A 48 7.35 2.44 -10.73
C THR A 48 5.83 2.30 -10.72
N ASP A 49 5.32 1.12 -11.12
CA ASP A 49 3.91 0.90 -11.36
C ASP A 49 3.26 0.08 -10.24
N LEU A 50 4.06 -0.64 -9.45
CA LEU A 50 3.58 -1.63 -8.48
C LEU A 50 2.53 -1.06 -7.51
N LEU A 51 2.82 0.06 -6.84
CA LEU A 51 1.90 0.65 -5.86
C LEU A 51 0.58 1.12 -6.50
N SER A 52 0.67 1.70 -7.70
CA SER A 52 -0.49 2.17 -8.46
C SER A 52 -1.36 0.99 -8.93
N ALA A 53 -0.73 -0.05 -9.45
CA ALA A 53 -1.40 -1.25 -9.92
C ALA A 53 -2.08 -2.00 -8.78
N MET A 54 -1.43 -2.15 -7.63
CA MET A 54 -2.03 -2.79 -6.45
C MET A 54 -3.31 -2.05 -6.01
N ARG A 55 -3.26 -0.72 -5.90
CA ARG A 55 -4.44 0.10 -5.57
C ARG A 55 -5.55 -0.06 -6.62
N ALA A 56 -5.20 0.00 -7.90
CA ALA A 56 -6.15 -0.12 -9.00
C ALA A 56 -6.84 -1.50 -9.01
N LEU A 57 -6.07 -2.58 -8.84
CA LEU A 57 -6.59 -3.95 -8.76
C LEU A 57 -7.55 -4.12 -7.58
N ARG A 58 -7.21 -3.54 -6.41
CA ARG A 58 -8.05 -3.64 -5.21
C ARG A 58 -9.41 -2.98 -5.43
N LEU A 59 -9.41 -1.75 -5.93
CA LEU A 59 -10.64 -0.99 -6.18
C LEU A 59 -11.47 -1.64 -7.29
N ALA A 60 -10.80 -2.15 -8.33
CA ALA A 60 -11.42 -2.83 -9.44
C ALA A 60 -12.14 -4.12 -9.04
N TYR A 61 -11.57 -4.90 -8.11
CA TYR A 61 -12.17 -6.16 -7.66
C TYR A 61 -13.57 -5.95 -7.07
N SER A 62 -13.76 -4.91 -6.25
CA SER A 62 -15.05 -4.56 -5.65
C SER A 62 -15.95 -3.74 -6.57
N GLY A 63 -15.42 -3.20 -7.67
CA GLY A 63 -16.09 -2.20 -8.48
C GLY A 63 -16.35 -0.90 -7.75
N ASP A 64 -15.32 -0.41 -7.05
CA ASP A 64 -15.33 0.85 -6.32
C ASP A 64 -15.16 2.05 -7.27
N ALA A 65 -15.98 3.08 -7.10
CA ALA A 65 -15.95 4.28 -7.93
C ALA A 65 -14.63 5.08 -7.75
N GLY A 66 -13.92 4.91 -6.62
CA GLY A 66 -12.62 5.53 -6.36
C GLY A 66 -11.51 5.06 -7.30
N ALA A 67 -11.73 4.02 -8.11
CA ALA A 67 -10.84 3.66 -9.21
C ALA A 67 -10.88 4.66 -10.38
N GLY A 68 -11.94 5.48 -10.45
CA GLY A 68 -12.07 6.62 -11.38
C GLY A 68 -12.32 6.22 -12.83
N GLU A 69 -11.83 7.07 -13.72
CA GLU A 69 -11.95 6.91 -15.17
C GLU A 69 -10.56 6.88 -15.81
N ASP A 70 -10.39 6.05 -16.83
CA ASP A 70 -9.15 5.90 -17.59
C ASP A 70 -9.47 5.52 -19.03
N GLY A 71 -9.39 6.53 -19.92
CA GLY A 71 -9.80 6.42 -21.31
C GLY A 71 -11.24 5.92 -21.46
N ASP A 72 -11.41 4.79 -22.13
CA ASP A 72 -12.73 4.15 -22.34
C ASP A 72 -13.21 3.30 -21.15
N THR A 73 -12.51 3.33 -20.01
CA THR A 73 -12.82 2.54 -18.81
C THR A 73 -13.32 3.44 -17.68
N HIS A 74 -14.54 3.20 -17.21
CA HIS A 74 -15.21 4.03 -16.22
C HIS A 74 -15.79 3.16 -15.11
N TRP A 75 -15.33 3.37 -13.87
CA TRP A 75 -15.85 2.68 -12.69
C TRP A 75 -17.13 3.35 -12.22
N LEU A 76 -18.25 2.66 -12.38
CA LEU A 76 -19.58 3.22 -12.11
C LEU A 76 -19.97 3.11 -10.62
N GLY A 77 -19.13 2.45 -9.82
CA GLY A 77 -19.47 2.08 -8.45
C GLY A 77 -20.39 0.86 -8.39
N SER A 78 -20.74 0.46 -7.17
CA SER A 78 -21.71 -0.62 -6.90
C SER A 78 -21.43 -1.94 -7.63
N GLY A 79 -20.17 -2.25 -7.95
CA GLY A 79 -19.80 -3.50 -8.60
C GLY A 79 -19.89 -3.49 -10.13
N PHE A 80 -19.86 -2.32 -10.77
CA PHE A 80 -19.93 -2.21 -12.24
C PHE A 80 -18.79 -1.38 -12.81
N VAL A 81 -18.28 -1.81 -13.97
CA VAL A 81 -17.33 -1.05 -14.79
C VAL A 81 -17.75 -1.06 -16.25
N ARG A 82 -17.71 0.11 -16.89
CA ARG A 82 -17.94 0.24 -18.32
C ARG A 82 -16.60 0.36 -19.02
N ARG A 83 -16.24 -0.60 -19.86
CA ARG A 83 -15.00 -0.60 -20.66
C ARG A 83 -15.33 -0.79 -22.14
N LYS A 84 -14.80 0.10 -23.00
CA LYS A 84 -14.97 0.02 -24.47
C LYS A 84 -16.45 -0.18 -24.87
N GLY A 85 -17.33 0.59 -24.24
CA GLY A 85 -18.78 0.55 -24.49
C GLY A 85 -19.53 -0.65 -23.89
N ARG A 86 -18.87 -1.58 -23.18
CA ARG A 86 -19.49 -2.76 -22.56
C ARG A 86 -19.45 -2.66 -21.04
N ILE A 87 -20.51 -3.13 -20.38
CA ILE A 87 -20.56 -3.26 -18.92
C ILE A 87 -19.98 -4.63 -18.53
N HIS A 88 -19.07 -4.62 -17.58
CA HIS A 88 -18.54 -5.79 -16.90
C HIS A 88 -18.99 -5.79 -15.43
N LEU A 89 -19.21 -6.99 -14.90
CA LEU A 89 -19.55 -7.20 -13.50
C LEU A 89 -18.28 -7.27 -12.65
N CYS A 90 -18.37 -6.79 -11.43
CA CYS A 90 -17.35 -6.94 -10.40
C CYS A 90 -17.97 -7.56 -9.15
N MET A 91 -17.14 -7.94 -8.19
CA MET A 91 -17.60 -8.74 -7.05
C MET A 91 -18.49 -7.96 -6.07
N GLY A 92 -18.55 -6.63 -6.23
CA GLY A 92 -19.36 -5.72 -5.42
C GLY A 92 -18.67 -5.30 -4.13
N GLY A 93 -19.17 -4.23 -3.50
CA GLY A 93 -18.52 -3.58 -2.36
C GLY A 93 -18.35 -4.43 -1.09
N ARG A 94 -19.01 -5.59 -0.98
CA ARG A 94 -18.84 -6.52 0.14
C ARG A 94 -17.73 -7.54 -0.07
N ALA A 95 -17.27 -7.71 -1.31
CA ALA A 95 -16.16 -8.60 -1.63
C ALA A 95 -14.88 -7.77 -1.67
N THR A 96 -13.89 -8.20 -0.90
CA THR A 96 -12.60 -7.51 -0.75
C THR A 96 -11.47 -8.40 -1.23
N ALA A 97 -10.30 -7.80 -1.50
CA ALA A 97 -9.11 -8.52 -1.94
C ALA A 97 -7.94 -8.22 -1.01
N SER A 98 -7.14 -9.23 -0.70
CA SER A 98 -5.87 -9.06 0.01
C SER A 98 -4.71 -9.32 -0.94
N MET A 99 -3.61 -8.58 -0.80
CA MET A 99 -2.50 -8.64 -1.76
C MET A 99 -1.14 -8.76 -1.06
N GLY A 100 -0.35 -9.74 -1.48
CA GLY A 100 1.09 -9.77 -1.20
C GLY A 100 1.86 -9.15 -2.36
N ALA A 101 2.88 -8.36 -2.07
CA ALA A 101 3.81 -7.86 -3.07
C ALA A 101 5.25 -7.98 -2.56
N VAL A 102 6.17 -8.37 -3.45
CA VAL A 102 7.59 -8.45 -3.14
C VAL A 102 8.40 -7.75 -4.22
N VAL A 103 9.33 -6.90 -3.79
CA VAL A 103 10.37 -6.33 -4.63
C VAL A 103 11.67 -7.04 -4.31
N VAL A 104 12.25 -7.68 -5.32
CA VAL A 104 13.51 -8.42 -5.23
C VAL A 104 14.51 -7.95 -6.27
N HIS A 105 15.76 -8.34 -6.10
CA HIS A 105 16.76 -8.15 -7.13
C HIS A 105 16.49 -9.11 -8.31
N HIS A 106 16.83 -8.71 -9.53
CA HIS A 106 16.64 -9.57 -10.71
C HIS A 106 17.49 -10.85 -10.68
N GLN A 107 18.53 -10.92 -9.83
CA GLN A 107 19.32 -12.14 -9.59
C GLN A 107 18.83 -12.95 -8.38
N THR A 108 17.81 -12.49 -7.66
CA THR A 108 17.23 -13.27 -6.56
C THR A 108 16.61 -14.55 -7.16
N PRO A 109 16.93 -15.75 -6.63
CA PRO A 109 16.32 -16.98 -7.11
C PRO A 109 14.79 -16.90 -7.09
N LEU A 110 14.14 -17.26 -8.20
CA LEU A 110 12.69 -17.13 -8.36
C LEU A 110 11.92 -17.86 -7.26
N LEU A 111 12.41 -19.03 -6.82
CA LEU A 111 11.78 -19.79 -5.74
C LEU A 111 11.73 -18.97 -4.44
N ALA A 112 12.84 -18.34 -4.04
CA ALA A 112 12.90 -17.49 -2.85
C ALA A 112 11.99 -16.26 -2.97
N ALA A 113 11.90 -15.68 -4.17
CA ALA A 113 10.97 -14.57 -4.43
C ALA A 113 9.50 -15.01 -4.28
N LEU A 114 9.14 -16.19 -4.80
CA LEU A 114 7.78 -16.75 -4.68
C LEU A 114 7.44 -17.14 -3.23
N GLU A 115 8.41 -17.64 -2.47
CA GLU A 115 8.24 -17.94 -1.03
C GLU A 115 7.95 -16.67 -0.23
N GLU A 116 8.71 -15.59 -0.43
CA GLU A 116 8.45 -14.31 0.23
C GLU A 116 7.14 -13.68 -0.27
N LEU A 117 6.79 -13.82 -1.56
CA LEU A 117 5.51 -13.35 -2.10
C LEU A 117 4.32 -14.02 -1.39
N ARG A 118 4.35 -15.35 -1.23
CA ARG A 118 3.33 -16.12 -0.49
C ARG A 118 3.31 -15.74 0.98
N ALA A 119 4.47 -15.52 1.60
CA ALA A 119 4.56 -15.05 2.96
C ALA A 119 3.91 -13.65 3.11
N ALA A 120 4.17 -12.74 2.17
CA ALA A 120 3.54 -11.42 2.14
C ALA A 120 2.02 -11.51 2.00
N GLU A 121 1.51 -12.34 1.09
CA GLU A 121 0.07 -12.54 0.95
C GLU A 121 -0.57 -13.10 2.24
N LYS A 122 0.12 -14.05 2.89
CA LYS A 122 -0.31 -14.61 4.17
C LYS A 122 -0.32 -13.55 5.29
N ARG A 123 0.67 -12.66 5.35
CA ARG A 123 0.69 -11.53 6.29
C ARG A 123 -0.49 -10.58 6.04
N ALA A 124 -0.75 -10.22 4.79
CA ALA A 124 -1.93 -9.40 4.46
C ALA A 124 -3.24 -10.04 4.95
N LYS A 125 -3.42 -11.34 4.74
CA LYS A 125 -4.63 -12.06 5.16
C LYS A 125 -4.77 -12.22 6.68
N ASN A 126 -3.66 -12.43 7.38
CA ASN A 126 -3.67 -12.75 8.81
C ASN A 126 -3.39 -11.53 9.69
N GLU A 127 -2.20 -10.94 9.56
CA GLU A 127 -1.78 -9.76 10.34
C GLU A 127 -2.55 -8.50 9.89
N GLY A 128 -2.89 -8.40 8.61
CA GLY A 128 -3.67 -7.27 8.08
C GLY A 128 -5.19 -7.38 8.30
N GLY A 129 -5.69 -8.50 8.83
CA GLY A 129 -7.11 -8.68 9.10
C GLY A 129 -8.00 -8.91 7.87
N ARG A 130 -7.41 -9.33 6.74
CA ARG A 130 -8.03 -9.33 5.40
C ARG A 130 -8.37 -7.92 4.93
N ASP A 131 -8.74 -7.81 3.65
CA ASP A 131 -8.86 -6.52 2.98
C ASP A 131 -7.63 -5.64 3.22
N ALA A 132 -6.45 -6.22 2.98
CA ALA A 132 -5.17 -5.62 3.32
C ALA A 132 -4.10 -5.91 2.26
N PHE A 133 -3.01 -5.17 2.31
CA PHE A 133 -1.79 -5.49 1.57
C PHE A 133 -0.61 -5.71 2.51
N SER A 134 0.36 -6.50 2.05
CA SER A 134 1.68 -6.58 2.66
C SER A 134 2.73 -6.46 1.58
N LEU A 135 3.64 -5.52 1.77
CA LEU A 135 4.74 -5.23 0.86
C LEU A 135 6.07 -5.62 1.50
N SER A 136 6.87 -6.39 0.77
CA SER A 136 8.25 -6.73 1.11
C SER A 136 9.21 -6.11 0.12
N VAL A 137 10.22 -5.38 0.61
CA VAL A 137 11.34 -4.91 -0.20
C VAL A 137 12.62 -5.58 0.30
N LEU A 138 13.16 -6.53 -0.48
CA LEU A 138 14.38 -7.25 -0.14
C LEU A 138 15.59 -6.44 -0.64
N LYS A 139 16.40 -5.92 0.29
CA LYS A 139 17.57 -5.09 -0.05
C LYS A 139 18.74 -5.98 -0.50
N ARG A 140 19.51 -5.53 -1.50
CA ARG A 140 20.72 -6.26 -1.99
C ARG A 140 21.79 -6.44 -0.91
N SER A 141 21.92 -5.47 0.01
CA SER A 141 22.90 -5.45 1.10
C SER A 141 22.58 -6.40 2.26
N GLY A 142 21.49 -7.17 2.16
CA GLY A 142 20.88 -7.85 3.29
C GLY A 142 19.83 -6.97 3.97
N GLY A 143 18.86 -7.63 4.62
CA GLY A 143 17.71 -6.98 5.26
C GLY A 143 16.48 -6.87 4.36
N ALA A 144 15.32 -6.68 4.99
CA ALA A 144 14.04 -6.55 4.33
C ALA A 144 13.22 -5.46 5.01
N LEU A 145 12.59 -4.59 4.23
CA LEU A 145 11.52 -3.74 4.72
C LEU A 145 10.21 -4.48 4.51
N ARG A 146 9.40 -4.60 5.56
CA ARG A 146 8.10 -5.25 5.49
C ARG A 146 7.06 -4.34 6.08
N HIS A 147 5.97 -4.15 5.37
CA HIS A 147 4.87 -3.31 5.84
C HIS A 147 3.54 -3.93 5.46
N THR A 148 2.65 -4.05 6.45
CA THR A 148 1.31 -4.62 6.31
C THR A 148 0.28 -3.59 6.76
N ALA A 149 -0.76 -3.42 5.94
CA ALA A 149 -1.74 -2.35 6.08
C ALA A 149 -3.11 -2.77 5.54
N SER A 150 -4.19 -2.35 6.20
CA SER A 150 -5.54 -2.48 5.64
C SER A 150 -5.73 -1.50 4.47
N TRP A 151 -6.50 -1.91 3.47
CA TRP A 151 -6.96 -1.03 2.39
C TRP A 151 -7.94 0.04 2.89
N SER A 152 -8.70 -0.26 3.95
CA SER A 152 -9.69 0.66 4.50
C SER A 152 -9.03 1.78 5.30
N SER A 153 -9.40 3.04 5.04
CA SER A 153 -8.98 4.17 5.87
C SER A 153 -9.94 4.36 7.03
N ALA A 154 -9.44 4.45 8.26
CA ALA A 154 -10.16 5.13 9.34
C ALA A 154 -10.55 6.53 8.87
N ALA A 155 -11.85 6.78 8.79
CA ALA A 155 -12.45 8.05 8.44
C ALA A 155 -11.88 9.16 9.32
N GLU A 156 -11.38 10.23 8.67
CA GLU A 156 -11.34 11.63 9.11
C GLU A 156 -10.45 12.48 8.16
N ASP A 157 -9.38 11.90 7.58
CA ASP A 157 -8.45 12.62 6.66
C ASP A 157 -8.45 12.11 5.20
N ASN A 158 -9.37 11.20 4.84
CA ASN A 158 -9.57 10.66 3.48
C ASN A 158 -8.35 10.02 2.76
N ALA A 159 -7.22 9.78 3.44
CA ALA A 159 -6.06 9.09 2.85
C ALA A 159 -5.84 7.71 3.48
N ASP A 160 -6.04 6.66 2.68
CA ASP A 160 -5.62 5.29 3.03
C ASP A 160 -4.09 5.16 3.05
N GLU A 161 -3.56 4.10 3.69
CA GLU A 161 -2.11 3.89 3.85
C GLU A 161 -1.37 3.78 2.50
N MET A 162 -2.01 3.20 1.47
CA MET A 162 -1.44 3.13 0.13
C MET A 162 -1.36 4.53 -0.51
N THR A 163 -2.35 5.39 -0.29
CA THR A 163 -2.35 6.77 -0.75
C THR A 163 -1.23 7.56 -0.07
N VAL A 164 -1.08 7.44 1.26
CA VAL A 164 0.03 8.07 2.00
C VAL A 164 1.39 7.61 1.47
N LEU A 165 1.57 6.30 1.27
CA LEU A 165 2.82 5.74 0.73
C LEU A 165 3.14 6.26 -0.67
N ARG A 166 2.14 6.31 -1.55
CA ARG A 166 2.31 6.79 -2.94
C ARG A 166 2.63 8.27 -3.00
N GLU A 167 1.95 9.10 -2.20
CA GLU A 167 2.18 10.55 -2.15
C GLU A 167 3.55 10.87 -1.55
N LEU A 168 3.93 10.19 -0.45
CA LEU A 168 5.26 10.35 0.13
C LEU A 168 6.37 9.93 -0.85
N ALA A 169 6.22 8.80 -1.54
CA ALA A 169 7.19 8.36 -2.55
C ALA A 169 7.24 9.31 -3.76
N LYS A 170 6.11 9.88 -4.17
CA LYS A 170 6.02 10.88 -5.23
C LYS A 170 6.77 12.15 -4.84
N ASP A 171 6.48 12.70 -3.67
CA ASP A 171 7.07 13.96 -3.23
C ASP A 171 8.57 13.81 -2.96
N LEU A 172 9.02 12.68 -2.40
CA LEU A 172 10.45 12.35 -2.28
C LEU A 172 11.18 12.24 -3.63
N ARG A 173 10.47 11.91 -4.71
CA ARG A 173 11.03 11.80 -6.06
C ARG A 173 11.01 13.14 -6.80
N GLU A 174 9.91 13.88 -6.70
CA GLU A 174 9.66 15.09 -7.51
C GLU A 174 10.17 16.37 -6.87
N ASN A 175 10.33 16.42 -5.55
CA ASN A 175 10.83 17.59 -4.84
C ASN A 175 12.38 17.60 -4.85
N PRO A 176 13.03 18.53 -5.57
CA PRO A 176 14.50 18.59 -5.66
C PRO A 176 15.17 18.95 -4.33
N GLU A 177 14.47 19.67 -3.46
CA GLU A 177 14.93 20.07 -2.13
C GLU A 177 14.77 18.94 -1.11
N ALA A 178 13.93 17.94 -1.41
CA ALA A 178 13.70 16.79 -0.54
C ALA A 178 14.93 15.89 -0.46
N SER A 179 15.65 15.98 0.64
CA SER A 179 16.76 15.08 0.92
C SER A 179 16.25 13.67 1.19
N ARG A 180 16.71 12.73 0.37
CA ARG A 180 16.50 11.28 0.53
C ARG A 180 17.02 10.71 1.85
N ARG A 181 17.84 11.47 2.59
CA ARG A 181 18.27 11.11 3.95
C ARG A 181 17.13 11.22 4.96
N ALA A 182 16.00 11.80 4.61
CA ALA A 182 14.82 11.90 5.48
C ALA A 182 14.44 10.54 6.08
N ALA A 183 14.31 9.48 5.26
CA ALA A 183 13.96 8.15 5.77
C ALA A 183 15.00 7.58 6.73
N TYR A 184 16.29 7.73 6.42
CA TYR A 184 17.39 7.29 7.29
C TYR A 184 17.46 8.07 8.61
N ASN A 185 17.19 9.38 8.55
CA ASN A 185 17.18 10.24 9.74
C ASN A 185 15.98 9.94 10.64
N VAL A 186 14.83 9.61 10.05
CA VAL A 186 13.64 9.15 10.79
C VAL A 186 13.94 7.84 11.51
N GLU A 187 14.55 6.86 10.85
CA GLU A 187 14.93 5.59 11.47
C GLU A 187 15.88 5.79 12.67
N ASN A 188 16.93 6.60 12.49
CA ASN A 188 17.87 6.91 13.57
C ASN A 188 17.18 7.60 14.75
N TRP A 189 16.35 8.61 14.50
CA TRP A 189 15.71 9.38 15.56
C TRP A 189 14.64 8.59 16.31
N LEU A 190 13.88 7.73 15.63
CA LEU A 190 12.91 6.85 16.27
C LEU A 190 13.56 5.88 17.27
N THR A 191 14.89 5.73 17.25
CA THR A 191 15.62 4.98 18.27
C THR A 191 15.37 5.51 19.68
N ASP A 192 15.23 6.83 19.80
CA ASP A 192 15.07 7.56 21.06
C ASP A 192 13.61 7.93 21.35
N LEU A 193 12.64 7.28 20.70
CA LEU A 193 11.21 7.51 20.94
C LEU A 193 10.89 7.26 22.43
N PRO A 194 10.36 8.27 23.17
CA PRO A 194 9.95 8.09 24.56
C PRO A 194 8.88 7.02 24.71
N GLU A 195 8.78 6.43 25.90
CA GLU A 195 7.73 5.46 26.19
C GLU A 195 6.33 6.10 26.06
N PRO A 196 5.38 5.51 25.32
CA PRO A 196 4.05 6.07 25.07
C PRO A 196 3.30 6.51 26.33
N ALA A 197 3.44 5.74 27.42
CA ALA A 197 2.86 6.06 28.71
C ALA A 197 3.35 7.40 29.30
N SER A 198 4.57 7.84 28.96
CA SER A 198 5.13 9.12 29.41
C SER A 198 4.59 10.33 28.65
N LEU A 199 3.93 10.11 27.51
CA LEU A 199 3.44 11.16 26.61
C LEU A 199 1.93 11.39 26.74
N GLY A 200 1.27 10.84 27.77
CA GLY A 200 -0.17 11.05 27.98
C GLY A 200 -1.09 10.17 27.14
N GLY A 201 -0.59 9.05 26.62
CA GLY A 201 -1.38 8.08 25.83
C GLY A 201 -1.39 8.35 24.32
N GLY A 202 -2.35 7.74 23.60
CA GLY A 202 -2.36 7.69 22.13
C GLY A 202 -2.34 9.05 21.41
N ASP A 203 -3.06 10.03 21.92
CA ASP A 203 -3.11 11.37 21.30
C ASP A 203 -1.81 12.17 21.54
N GLY A 204 -1.23 12.10 22.74
CA GLY A 204 0.02 12.80 23.02
C GLY A 204 1.23 12.17 22.30
N VAL A 205 1.23 10.85 22.10
CA VAL A 205 2.22 10.18 21.24
C VAL A 205 2.08 10.65 19.78
N ARG A 206 0.85 10.78 19.29
CA ARG A 206 0.59 11.27 17.92
C ARG A 206 1.07 12.71 17.74
N GLU A 207 0.73 13.60 18.66
CA GLU A 207 1.16 15.00 18.62
C GLU A 207 2.69 15.12 18.67
N TYR A 208 3.34 14.32 19.53
CA TYR A 208 4.79 14.26 19.60
C TYR A 208 5.42 13.79 18.29
N LEU A 209 4.90 12.70 17.71
CA LEU A 209 5.38 12.17 16.43
C LEU A 209 5.18 13.18 15.29
N GLU A 210 4.01 13.84 15.21
CA GLU A 210 3.74 14.86 14.19
C GLU A 210 4.75 16.00 14.32
N ALA A 211 4.93 16.55 15.53
CA ALA A 211 5.85 17.66 15.76
C ALA A 211 7.29 17.31 15.37
N VAL A 212 7.78 16.12 15.73
CA VAL A 212 9.16 15.74 15.45
C VAL A 212 9.36 15.35 13.98
N LEU A 213 8.45 14.57 13.41
CA LEU A 213 8.51 14.25 11.98
C LEU A 213 8.47 15.53 11.14
N HIS A 214 7.58 16.47 11.49
CA HIS A 214 7.48 17.76 10.79
C HIS A 214 8.78 18.55 10.86
N HIS A 215 9.38 18.65 12.05
CA HIS A 215 10.67 19.32 12.23
C HIS A 215 11.78 18.67 11.38
N GLN A 216 11.83 17.34 11.29
CA GLN A 216 12.82 16.66 10.45
C GLN A 216 12.52 16.84 8.96
N PHE A 217 11.27 16.73 8.53
CA PHE A 217 10.88 16.89 7.13
C PHE A 217 11.12 18.30 6.62
N GLN A 218 10.90 19.33 7.43
CA GLN A 218 11.30 20.71 7.11
C GLN A 218 12.80 20.84 6.87
N ARG A 219 13.63 20.28 7.76
CA ARG A 219 15.09 20.32 7.62
C ARG A 219 15.59 19.57 6.38
N GLN A 220 14.81 18.62 5.89
CA GLN A 220 15.10 17.87 4.68
C GLN A 220 14.36 18.41 3.46
N GLY A 221 13.67 19.55 3.54
CA GLY A 221 12.97 20.16 2.39
C GLY A 221 11.72 19.42 1.91
N LEU A 222 11.23 18.41 2.66
CA LEU A 222 10.05 17.61 2.30
C LEU A 222 8.73 18.27 2.69
N GLU A 223 8.73 19.14 3.71
CA GLU A 223 7.56 19.88 4.17
C GLU A 223 7.89 21.35 4.44
N ASP A 224 6.92 22.22 4.17
CA ASP A 224 7.03 23.64 4.45
C ASP A 224 6.67 23.98 5.90
N LYS A 225 7.09 25.18 6.34
CA LYS A 225 6.76 25.68 7.67
C LYS A 225 5.24 25.77 7.88
N GLY A 226 4.74 25.05 8.88
CA GLY A 226 3.31 25.05 9.23
C GLY A 226 2.43 24.19 8.32
N GLN A 227 3.03 23.37 7.45
CA GLN A 227 2.30 22.45 6.56
C GLN A 227 2.70 20.98 6.82
N PRO A 228 2.30 20.39 7.97
CA PRO A 228 2.64 19.02 8.34
C PRO A 228 1.75 17.98 7.62
N ILE A 229 1.85 17.87 6.30
CA ILE A 229 1.00 16.96 5.51
C ILE A 229 1.41 15.49 5.73
N HIS A 230 2.64 15.14 5.39
CA HIS A 230 3.21 13.79 5.53
C HIS A 230 3.44 13.43 6.98
N SER A 231 3.95 14.36 7.78
CA SER A 231 4.24 14.13 9.20
C SER A 231 2.99 13.82 10.01
N ARG A 232 1.89 14.57 9.83
CA ARG A 232 0.58 14.27 10.44
C ARG A 232 0.05 12.90 10.03
N ARG A 233 0.08 12.60 8.73
CA ARG A 233 -0.40 11.32 8.19
C ARG A 233 0.42 10.15 8.76
N LEU A 234 1.75 10.25 8.75
CA LEU A 234 2.62 9.22 9.31
C LEU A 234 2.46 9.07 10.82
N ALA A 235 2.30 10.15 11.57
CA ALA A 235 2.04 10.10 13.01
C ALA A 235 0.73 9.36 13.31
N LYS A 236 -0.36 9.71 12.60
CA LYS A 236 -1.66 9.04 12.72
C LYS A 236 -1.57 7.54 12.42
N LEU A 237 -0.90 7.18 11.33
CA LEU A 237 -0.68 5.78 10.95
C LEU A 237 0.23 5.02 11.93
N GLY A 238 1.26 5.70 12.44
CA GLY A 238 2.18 5.17 13.45
C GLY A 238 1.46 4.75 14.72
N THR A 239 0.51 5.57 15.19
CA THR A 239 -0.27 5.36 16.42
C THR A 239 -1.51 4.48 16.26
N ARG A 240 -1.72 3.83 15.12
CA ARG A 240 -2.84 2.89 14.97
C ARG A 240 -2.60 1.65 15.82
N ASP A 241 -3.66 1.20 16.48
CA ASP A 241 -3.65 -0.10 17.17
C ASP A 241 -3.24 -1.20 16.18
N PRO A 242 -2.36 -2.13 16.58
CA PRO A 242 -2.10 -3.30 15.78
C PRO A 242 -3.41 -4.08 15.55
N VAL A 243 -3.59 -4.61 14.35
CA VAL A 243 -4.77 -5.42 13.99
C VAL A 243 -4.80 -6.75 14.78
N SER A 244 -3.70 -7.11 15.45
CA SER A 244 -3.58 -8.27 16.33
C SER A 244 -3.63 -7.86 17.81
N ASP A 245 -4.40 -8.61 18.62
CA ASP A 245 -4.58 -8.46 20.09
C ASP A 245 -3.30 -8.59 20.94
N GLU A 246 -2.13 -8.75 20.33
CA GLU A 246 -0.87 -8.75 21.08
C GLU A 246 -0.53 -7.31 21.50
N THR A 247 -0.03 -7.14 22.72
CA THR A 247 0.53 -5.88 23.24
C THR A 247 2.05 -5.92 23.08
N PRO A 248 2.62 -5.76 21.86
CA PRO A 248 4.04 -5.51 21.75
C PRO A 248 4.33 -4.14 22.35
N GLN A 249 5.54 -3.97 22.90
CA GLN A 249 6.09 -2.67 23.33
C GLN A 249 5.68 -1.59 22.34
N GLU A 250 4.71 -0.74 22.73
CA GLU A 250 4.00 0.17 21.83
C GLU A 250 5.00 1.04 21.05
N ALA A 251 6.07 1.52 21.71
CA ALA A 251 7.15 2.28 21.08
C ALA A 251 7.90 1.53 19.98
N LYS A 252 8.14 0.22 20.15
CA LYS A 252 8.86 -0.59 19.16
C LYS A 252 8.01 -0.77 17.90
N ALA A 253 6.73 -1.12 18.08
CA ALA A 253 5.80 -1.30 16.96
C ALA A 253 5.60 0.00 16.16
N ILE A 254 5.43 1.13 16.86
CA ILE A 254 5.33 2.47 16.24
C ILE A 254 6.58 2.77 15.42
N ARG A 255 7.76 2.59 16.01
CA ARG A 255 9.06 2.81 15.36
C ARG A 255 9.22 1.95 14.11
N GLU A 256 8.98 0.64 14.22
CA GLU A 256 9.09 -0.27 13.08
C GLU A 256 8.11 0.09 11.96
N ARG A 257 6.87 0.48 12.29
CA ARG A 257 5.87 0.91 11.30
C ARG A 257 6.33 2.16 10.53
N ILE A 258 6.75 3.20 11.24
CA ILE A 258 7.16 4.47 10.62
C ILE A 258 8.46 4.27 9.83
N ALA A 259 9.44 3.54 10.37
CA ALA A 259 10.70 3.24 9.69
C ALA A 259 10.46 2.43 8.40
N ASN A 260 9.59 1.40 8.44
CA ASN A 260 9.26 0.62 7.26
C ASN A 260 8.50 1.45 6.21
N LEU A 261 7.50 2.26 6.61
CA LEU A 261 6.77 3.14 5.70
C LEU A 261 7.68 4.14 4.98
N THR A 262 8.50 4.86 5.75
CA THR A 262 9.41 5.87 5.20
C THR A 262 10.51 5.23 4.36
N GLY A 263 11.08 4.09 4.79
CA GLY A 263 12.08 3.36 4.03
C GLY A 263 11.53 2.77 2.73
N ILE A 264 10.28 2.30 2.73
CA ILE A 264 9.61 1.84 1.51
C ILE A 264 9.36 3.02 0.58
N ALA A 265 8.80 4.13 1.09
CA ALA A 265 8.54 5.31 0.26
C ALA A 265 9.82 5.82 -0.39
N GLU A 266 10.92 5.90 0.36
CA GLU A 266 12.24 6.26 -0.17
C GLU A 266 12.71 5.29 -1.23
N PHE A 267 12.54 3.98 -1.03
CA PHE A 267 12.89 2.98 -2.03
C PHE A 267 12.14 3.19 -3.35
N PHE A 268 10.82 3.44 -3.30
CA PHE A 268 10.00 3.70 -4.50
C PHE A 268 10.25 5.07 -5.12
N ALA A 269 10.82 6.02 -4.37
CA ALA A 269 11.24 7.32 -4.89
C ALA A 269 12.53 7.23 -5.72
N ARG A 270 13.34 6.16 -5.57
CA ARG A 270 14.56 5.97 -6.35
C ARG A 270 14.21 5.74 -7.81
N GLU A 271 14.80 6.54 -8.71
CA GLU A 271 14.85 6.19 -10.13
C GLU A 271 15.47 4.79 -10.27
N THR A 272 14.81 3.93 -11.04
CA THR A 272 15.27 2.59 -11.33
C THR A 272 16.64 2.73 -12.00
N ARG A 273 17.71 2.45 -11.25
CA ARG A 273 19.05 2.38 -11.85
C ARG A 273 19.03 1.25 -12.87
N SER A 274 19.08 1.62 -14.15
CA SER A 274 19.40 0.74 -15.28
C SER A 274 20.73 0.04 -15.04
#